data_AF-A0A359B0A6-F1
#
_entry.id   AF-A0A359B0A6-F1
#
_cell.length_a   1.000
_cell.length_b   1.000
_cell.length_c   1.000
_cell.angle_alpha   90.00
_cell.angle_beta   90.00
_cell.angle_gamma   90.00
#
_symmetry.space_group_name_H-M   'P 1'
#
loop_
_entity.id
_entity.type
_entity.pdbx_description
1 polymer ?
#
loop_
_entity_poly.entity_id
_entity_poly.type
_entity_poly.pdbx_seq_one_letter_code
_entity_poly.pdbx_strand_id
1 'polypeptide(L)'
;LQVVSLKVEMQENPQGVSTPSPRFSWQITSPGVDLRQQSYRIQVASSEEDLKKEKNLLWDSGIASGDESILIPYEGGKLSSGKAYYWRGKGATNQGE
;
A
#
# COMPACT_ATOMS: atom_id res chain seq x y z
N LEU A 1 7.31 -14.40 -4.02
CA LEU A 1 6.08 -13.60 -4.01
C LEU A 1 6.46 -12.13 -4.10
N GLN A 2 5.78 -11.32 -4.93
CA GLN A 2 6.03 -9.88 -4.98
C GLN A 2 4.72 -9.11 -5.09
N VAL A 3 4.61 -8.02 -4.34
CA VAL A 3 3.61 -6.97 -4.55
C VAL A 3 4.13 -6.06 -5.66
N VAL A 4 3.35 -5.88 -6.72
CA VAL A 4 3.75 -5.14 -7.94
C VAL A 4 2.64 -4.19 -8.38
N SER A 5 2.95 -3.33 -9.37
CA SER A 5 1.99 -2.39 -9.97
C SER A 5 1.24 -1.54 -8.94
N LEU A 6 2.01 -0.94 -8.03
CA LEU A 6 1.52 -0.07 -6.97
C LEU A 6 0.88 1.19 -7.55
N LYS A 7 -0.39 1.42 -7.21
CA LYS A 7 -1.18 2.55 -7.69
C LYS A 7 -1.86 3.27 -6.54
N VAL A 8 -2.00 4.59 -6.71
CA VAL A 8 -2.85 5.45 -5.88
C VAL A 8 -3.89 6.05 -6.81
N GLU A 9 -5.17 5.95 -6.46
CA GLU A 9 -6.28 6.41 -7.32
C GLU A 9 -6.15 5.88 -8.77
N MET A 10 -5.82 4.59 -8.89
CA MET A 10 -5.59 3.87 -10.16
C MET A 10 -4.43 4.39 -11.03
N GLN A 11 -3.57 5.26 -10.50
CA GLN A 11 -2.44 5.86 -11.22
C GLN A 11 -1.11 5.49 -10.55
N GLU A 12 -0.06 5.36 -11.36
CA GLU A 12 1.31 5.14 -10.86
C GLU A 12 1.93 6.49 -10.48
N ASN A 13 2.39 6.61 -9.24
CA ASN A 13 3.03 7.82 -8.69
C ASN A 13 2.32 9.15 -9.02
N PRO A 14 0.99 9.26 -8.82
CA PRO A 14 0.23 10.43 -9.22
C PRO A 14 0.68 11.68 -8.47
N GLN A 15 0.62 12.80 -9.17
CA GLN A 15 0.83 14.14 -8.61
C GLN A 15 -0.51 14.84 -8.43
N GLY A 16 -0.64 15.67 -7.38
CA GLY A 16 -1.84 16.49 -7.19
C GLY A 16 -3.10 15.72 -6.77
N VAL A 17 -2.95 14.60 -6.07
CA VAL A 17 -4.09 13.84 -5.50
C VAL A 17 -4.84 14.74 -4.51
N SER A 18 -6.10 15.08 -4.83
CA SER A 18 -6.90 16.05 -4.07
C SER A 18 -7.80 15.42 -3.02
N THR A 19 -8.01 14.10 -3.07
CA THR A 19 -8.84 13.39 -2.09
C THR A 19 -8.13 13.31 -0.72
N PRO A 20 -8.84 13.56 0.39
CA PRO A 20 -8.27 13.43 1.74
C PRO A 20 -8.05 11.97 2.15
N SER A 21 -8.70 11.01 1.48
CA SER A 21 -8.51 9.57 1.68
C SER A 21 -8.17 8.94 0.32
N PRO A 22 -6.91 9.04 -0.13
CA PRO A 22 -6.47 8.38 -1.35
C PRO A 22 -6.57 6.86 -1.21
N ARG A 23 -6.89 6.19 -2.31
CA ARG A 23 -7.09 4.74 -2.34
C ARG A 23 -5.92 4.03 -3.01
N PHE A 24 -5.42 3.01 -2.35
CA PHE A 24 -4.29 2.20 -2.79
C PHE A 24 -4.76 0.99 -3.59
N SER A 25 -3.98 0.59 -4.58
CA SER A 25 -4.20 -0.64 -5.33
C SER A 25 -2.87 -1.28 -5.68
N TRP A 26 -2.85 -2.60 -5.75
CA TRP A 26 -1.67 -3.36 -6.10
C TRP A 26 -2.05 -4.66 -6.79
N GLN A 27 -1.04 -5.33 -7.33
CA GLN A 27 -1.15 -6.69 -7.84
C GLN A 27 -0.18 -7.59 -7.07
N ILE A 28 -0.45 -8.89 -7.08
CA ILE A 28 0.49 -9.90 -6.59
C ILE A 28 0.98 -10.77 -7.74
N THR A 29 2.23 -11.19 -7.68
CA THR A 29 2.82 -12.08 -8.69
C THR A 29 3.72 -13.14 -8.05
N SER A 30 3.70 -14.32 -8.63
CA SER A 30 4.60 -15.43 -8.32
C SER A 30 4.85 -16.28 -9.58
N PRO A 31 5.94 -17.07 -9.63
CA PRO A 31 6.15 -18.01 -10.74
C PRO A 31 5.15 -19.19 -10.76
N GLY A 32 4.39 -19.40 -9.68
CA GLY A 32 3.44 -20.51 -9.54
C GLY A 32 2.06 -20.19 -10.11
N VAL A 33 1.24 -21.22 -10.23
CA VAL A 33 -0.21 -21.10 -10.52
C VAL A 33 -1.00 -21.06 -9.21
N ASP A 34 -2.30 -20.74 -9.28
CA ASP A 34 -3.20 -20.70 -8.11
C ASP A 34 -2.70 -19.75 -7.00
N LEU A 35 -2.32 -18.54 -7.40
CA LEU A 35 -1.85 -17.51 -6.48
C LEU A 35 -3.04 -16.75 -5.88
N ARG A 36 -3.14 -16.74 -4.55
CA ARG A 36 -4.18 -15.99 -3.82
C ARG A 36 -3.61 -15.25 -2.62
N GLN A 37 -3.97 -13.97 -2.49
CA GLN A 37 -3.68 -13.17 -1.30
C GLN A 37 -4.48 -13.68 -0.09
N GLN A 38 -3.84 -13.71 1.07
CA GLN A 38 -4.46 -14.07 2.34
C GLN A 38 -4.48 -12.90 3.33
N SER A 39 -3.50 -12.00 3.24
CA SER A 39 -3.44 -10.80 4.05
C SER A 39 -2.64 -9.71 3.36
N TYR A 40 -2.79 -8.48 3.85
CA TYR A 40 -2.02 -7.33 3.41
C TYR A 40 -1.72 -6.37 4.56
N ARG A 41 -0.70 -5.52 4.36
CA ARG A 41 -0.36 -4.38 5.22
C ARG A 41 0.11 -3.23 4.37
N ILE A 42 -0.52 -2.07 4.55
CA ILE A 42 -0.15 -0.80 3.91
C ILE A 42 0.54 0.08 4.94
N GLN A 43 1.67 0.64 4.57
CA GLN A 43 2.39 1.62 5.39
C GLN A 43 2.63 2.88 4.57
N VAL A 44 2.43 4.04 5.20
CA VAL A 44 2.61 5.36 4.58
C VAL A 44 3.50 6.21 5.46
N ALA A 45 4.45 6.93 4.85
CA ALA A 45 5.36 7.83 5.54
C ALA A 45 5.60 9.12 4.73
N SER A 46 6.13 10.14 5.40
CA SER A 46 6.55 11.39 4.75
C SER A 46 7.92 11.29 4.05
N SER A 47 8.68 10.23 4.31
CA SER A 47 9.97 9.97 3.67
C SER A 47 10.14 8.48 3.37
N GLU A 48 10.92 8.16 2.34
CA GLU A 48 11.26 6.78 2.02
C GLU A 48 12.11 6.14 3.14
N GLU A 49 12.94 6.93 3.81
CA GLU A 49 13.79 6.47 4.91
C GLU A 49 12.97 6.02 6.13
N ASP A 50 11.99 6.82 6.53
CA ASP A 50 11.03 6.49 7.59
C ASP A 50 10.26 5.20 7.25
N LEU A 51 9.84 5.06 5.99
CA LEU A 51 9.16 3.87 5.51
C LEU A 51 10.05 2.63 5.56
N LYS A 52 11.32 2.73 5.16
CA LYS A 52 12.30 1.64 5.21
C LYS A 52 12.61 1.23 6.65
N LYS A 53 12.74 2.20 7.55
CA LYS A 53 13.06 1.98 8.98
C LYS A 53 11.84 1.62 9.83
N GLU A 54 10.63 1.67 9.27
CA GLU A 54 9.36 1.54 10.01
C GLU A 54 9.27 2.51 11.20
N LYS A 55 9.70 3.76 10.98
CA LYS A 55 9.66 4.84 11.99
C LYS A 55 8.82 5.99 11.48
N ASN A 56 8.21 6.75 12.38
CA ASN A 56 7.43 7.96 12.06
C ASN A 56 6.40 7.74 10.94
N LEU A 57 5.78 6.55 10.90
CA LEU A 57 4.75 6.25 9.92
C LEU A 57 3.55 7.16 10.15
N LEU A 58 3.04 7.72 9.04
CA LEU A 58 1.79 8.50 9.05
C LEU A 58 0.57 7.60 9.16
N TRP A 59 0.71 6.37 8.65
CA TRP A 59 -0.31 5.34 8.76
C TRP A 59 0.32 3.96 8.61
N ASP A 60 -0.27 3.02 9.32
CA ASP A 60 -0.02 1.60 9.21
C ASP A 60 -1.35 0.90 9.38
N SER A 61 -1.80 0.16 8.36
CA SER A 61 -3.08 -0.56 8.43
C SER A 61 -3.06 -1.72 9.43
N GLY A 62 -1.87 -2.10 9.92
CA GLY A 62 -1.67 -3.43 10.50
C GLY A 62 -1.84 -4.52 9.46
N ILE A 63 -1.76 -5.78 9.91
CA ILE A 63 -2.04 -6.93 9.04
C ILE A 63 -3.57 -7.10 8.97
N ALA A 64 -4.13 -6.81 7.80
CA ALA A 64 -5.54 -7.07 7.48
C ALA A 64 -5.65 -8.43 6.78
N SER A 65 -6.59 -9.27 7.22
CA SER A 65 -6.89 -10.55 6.56
C SER A 65 -7.81 -10.32 5.38
N GLY A 66 -7.54 -10.94 4.24
CA GLY A 66 -8.35 -10.82 3.03
C GLY A 66 -7.55 -10.82 1.73
N ASP A 67 -8.27 -10.99 0.62
CA ASP A 67 -7.74 -10.93 -0.74
C ASP A 67 -7.96 -9.58 -1.45
N GLU A 68 -8.44 -8.59 -0.70
CA GLU A 68 -8.69 -7.25 -1.21
C GLU A 68 -7.36 -6.55 -1.57
N SER A 69 -7.30 -5.98 -2.77
CA SER A 69 -6.08 -5.35 -3.32
C SER A 69 -6.38 -4.15 -4.21
N ILE A 70 -7.65 -3.74 -4.27
CA ILE A 70 -8.14 -2.71 -5.17
C ILE A 70 -8.86 -1.65 -4.36
N LEU A 71 -8.48 -0.40 -4.58
CA LEU A 71 -9.07 0.80 -4.00
C LEU A 71 -9.20 0.80 -2.46
N ILE A 72 -8.20 0.27 -1.76
CA ILE A 72 -8.16 0.30 -0.28
C ILE A 72 -7.96 1.73 0.21
N PRO A 73 -8.88 2.32 0.98
CA PRO A 73 -8.79 3.70 1.41
C PRO A 73 -7.66 3.91 2.43
N TYR A 74 -7.05 5.09 2.38
CA TYR A 74 -6.20 5.59 3.44
C TYR A 74 -7.03 5.91 4.70
N GLU A 75 -6.66 5.30 5.83
CA GLU A 75 -7.36 5.47 7.12
C GLU A 75 -6.51 6.19 8.17
N GLY A 76 -5.38 6.78 7.78
CA GLY A 76 -4.53 7.53 8.69
C GLY A 76 -4.96 9.00 8.89
N GLY A 77 -4.06 9.76 9.52
CA GLY A 77 -4.28 11.19 9.78
C GLY A 77 -4.28 12.05 8.52
N LYS A 78 -4.92 13.23 8.59
CA LYS A 78 -5.06 14.15 7.44
C LYS A 78 -3.73 14.43 6.72
N LEU A 79 -3.70 14.18 5.42
CA LEU A 79 -2.57 14.52 4.55
C LEU A 79 -2.57 16.03 4.23
N SER A 80 -1.37 16.60 4.14
CA SER A 80 -1.15 18.01 3.79
C SER A 80 -1.00 18.17 2.28
N SER A 81 -1.58 19.24 1.73
CA SER A 81 -1.41 19.59 0.31
C SER A 81 0.05 19.92 -0.03
N GLY A 82 0.45 19.64 -1.27
CA GLY A 82 1.78 19.98 -1.80
C GLY A 82 2.93 19.18 -1.22
N LYS A 83 2.67 18.07 -0.51
CA LYS A 83 3.70 17.19 0.04
C LYS A 83 3.76 15.87 -0.72
N ALA A 84 4.98 15.35 -0.87
CA ALA A 84 5.19 13.97 -1.30
C ALA A 84 4.96 13.01 -0.14
N TYR A 85 4.35 11.87 -0.45
CA TYR A 85 4.12 10.78 0.47
C TYR A 85 4.63 9.49 -0.15
N TYR A 86 5.18 8.63 0.69
CA TYR A 86 5.75 7.35 0.30
C TYR A 86 4.92 6.26 0.93
N TRP A 87 4.67 5.20 0.18
CA TRP A 87 3.94 4.06 0.69
C TRP A 87 4.52 2.76 0.18
N ARG A 88 4.22 1.68 0.89
CA ARG A 88 4.48 0.31 0.45
C ARG A 88 3.34 -0.60 0.85
N GLY A 89 3.10 -1.60 0.01
CA GLY A 89 2.27 -2.76 0.34
C GLY A 89 3.15 -3.96 0.66
N LYS A 90 2.78 -4.69 1.71
CA LYS A 90 3.24 -6.06 2.00
C LYS A 90 2.02 -6.97 1.94
N GLY A 91 2.18 -8.22 1.55
CA GLY A 91 1.06 -9.18 1.58
C GLY A 91 1.55 -10.61 1.72
N ALA A 92 0.75 -11.44 2.38
CA ALA A 92 0.94 -12.88 2.46
C ALA A 92 -0.01 -13.58 1.50
N THR A 93 0.37 -14.76 1.04
CA THR A 93 -0.40 -15.59 0.10
C THR A 93 -0.48 -17.03 0.56
N ASN A 94 -1.33 -17.79 -0.13
CA ASN A 94 -1.36 -19.25 -0.01
C ASN A 94 -0.04 -19.95 -0.39
N GLN A 95 0.95 -19.22 -0.90
CA GLN A 95 2.28 -19.71 -1.25
C GLN A 95 3.38 -19.16 -0.31
N GLY A 96 3.01 -18.49 0.79
CA GLY A 96 3.93 -17.87 1.75
C GLY A 96 3.88 -16.34 1.76
N GLU A 97 4.79 -15.75 2.54
CA GLU A 97 5.04 -14.29 2.62
C GLU A 97 6.06 -13.79 1.58
#